data_AF-A0A498G2B7-F1
#
_entry.id   AF-A0A498G2B7-F1
#
_cell.length_a   1.000
_cell.length_b   1.000
_cell.length_c   1.000
_cell.angle_alpha   90.00
_cell.angle_beta   90.00
_cell.angle_gamma   90.00
#
_symmetry.space_group_name_H-M   'P 1'
#
loop_
_entity.id
_entity.type
_entity.pdbx_description
1 polymer ?
#
loop_
_entity_poly.entity_id
_entity_poly.type
_entity_poly.pdbx_seq_one_letter_code
_entity_poly.pdbx_strand_id
1 'polypeptide(L)'
;MSFRLSTEARSYYRQINEKSTTGEFDSLWDQYYLSAMAGIKDRSRVPEDDEPGEEFVTDVIQAYDDQKYEIYSTLIVAEIEREGIPWDEKQEIQDMMLKILDSSSHTRLSDYGTTVLNCYAEKGFRLIRSDITAPPELDEFLEQYQSFLEGLD
;
A
#
# COMPACT_ATOMS: atom_id res chain seq x y z
N MET A 1 -12.20 -10.34 -1.96
CA MET A 1 -10.87 -10.53 -1.32
C MET A 1 -10.71 -9.60 -0.12
N SER A 2 -9.67 -9.81 0.70
CA SER A 2 -9.35 -9.05 1.92
C SER A 2 -8.02 -8.31 1.80
N PHE A 3 -7.81 -7.28 2.60
CA PHE A 3 -6.53 -6.58 2.69
C PHE A 3 -5.59 -7.32 3.64
N ARG A 4 -4.32 -7.40 3.23
CA ARG A 4 -3.32 -8.25 3.85
C ARG A 4 -2.03 -7.51 4.10
N LEU A 5 -1.45 -7.79 5.26
CA LEU A 5 -0.20 -7.20 5.72
C LEU A 5 0.57 -8.27 6.48
N SER A 6 1.83 -8.49 6.12
CA SER A 6 2.64 -9.58 6.68
C SER A 6 2.83 -9.45 8.19
N THR A 7 3.05 -10.59 8.86
CA THR A 7 3.35 -10.61 10.30
C THR A 7 4.58 -9.77 10.64
N GLU A 8 5.57 -9.72 9.74
CA GLU A 8 6.78 -8.89 9.91
C GLU A 8 6.45 -7.40 9.91
N ALA A 9 5.63 -6.94 8.97
CA ALA A 9 5.16 -5.56 8.91
C ALA A 9 4.40 -5.16 10.16
N ARG A 10 3.44 -5.99 10.59
CA ARG A 10 2.66 -5.75 11.82
C ARG A 10 3.56 -5.68 13.06
N SER A 11 4.58 -6.52 13.14
CA SER A 11 5.55 -6.53 14.24
C SER A 11 6.40 -5.25 14.26
N TYR A 12 6.83 -4.80 13.08
CA TYR A 12 7.61 -3.57 12.93
C TYR A 12 6.83 -2.34 13.40
N TYR A 13 5.62 -2.13 12.89
CA TYR A 13 4.79 -0.98 13.27
C TYR A 13 4.29 -1.06 14.72
N ARG A 14 4.07 -2.27 15.26
CA ARG A 14 3.76 -2.44 16.69
C ARG A 14 4.89 -1.92 17.56
N GLN A 15 6.14 -2.19 17.21
CA GLN A 15 7.29 -1.69 17.98
C GLN A 15 7.40 -0.16 17.94
N ILE A 16 6.94 0.50 16.87
CA ILE A 16 6.85 1.96 16.81
C ILE A 16 5.84 2.46 17.84
N ASN A 17 4.62 1.91 17.85
CA ASN A 17 3.58 2.26 18.82
C ASN A 17 4.04 1.99 20.27
N GLU A 18 4.73 0.87 20.52
CA GLU A 18 5.23 0.51 21.86
C GLU A 18 6.32 1.46 22.38
N LYS A 19 7.12 2.05 21.48
CA LYS A 19 8.18 3.00 21.84
C LYS A 19 7.66 4.43 21.95
N SER A 20 6.67 4.77 21.14
CA SER A 20 6.19 6.14 20.99
C SER A 20 5.54 6.68 22.25
N THR A 21 5.92 7.90 22.62
CA THR A 21 5.29 8.67 23.70
C THR A 21 4.41 9.82 23.20
N THR A 22 4.45 10.09 21.89
CA THR A 22 3.82 11.23 21.22
C THR A 22 2.51 10.88 20.51
N GLY A 23 2.24 9.59 20.31
CA GLY A 23 1.03 9.09 19.65
C GLY A 23 1.18 7.63 19.18
N GLU A 24 0.18 7.10 18.51
CA GLU A 24 0.19 5.76 17.91
C GLU A 24 -0.51 5.78 16.55
N PHE A 25 -0.25 4.78 15.70
CA PHE A 25 -1.11 4.54 14.53
C PHE A 25 -2.52 4.14 15.01
N ASP A 26 -3.53 4.86 14.53
CA ASP A 26 -4.93 4.64 14.90
C ASP A 26 -5.45 3.26 14.46
N SER A 27 -4.87 2.70 13.39
CA SER A 27 -5.29 1.43 12.82
C SER A 27 -4.20 0.69 12.06
N LEU A 28 -4.43 -0.61 11.81
CA LEU A 28 -3.62 -1.38 10.85
C LEU A 28 -3.75 -0.85 9.42
N TRP A 29 -4.81 -0.09 9.12
CA TRP A 29 -4.99 0.52 7.81
C TRP A 29 -3.97 1.63 7.57
N ASP A 30 -3.61 2.41 8.59
CA ASP A 30 -2.58 3.47 8.45
C ASP A 30 -1.22 2.84 8.13
N GLN A 31 -0.90 1.75 8.81
CA GLN A 31 0.31 0.95 8.58
C GLN A 31 0.33 0.36 7.16
N TYR A 32 -0.81 -0.20 6.73
CA TYR A 32 -0.98 -0.72 5.37
C TYR A 32 -0.86 0.38 4.32
N TYR A 33 -1.52 1.52 4.53
CA TYR A 33 -1.53 2.68 3.63
C TYR A 33 -0.11 3.21 3.42
N LEU A 34 0.64 3.46 4.49
CA LEU A 34 2.03 3.92 4.41
C LEU A 34 2.92 2.93 3.66
N SER A 35 2.71 1.63 3.90
CA SER A 35 3.43 0.59 3.17
C SER A 35 3.03 0.56 1.69
N ALA A 36 1.74 0.68 1.37
CA ALA A 36 1.23 0.69 0.00
C ALA A 36 1.74 1.90 -0.79
N MET A 37 1.71 3.10 -0.19
CA MET A 37 2.19 4.33 -0.82
C MET A 37 3.69 4.28 -1.10
N ALA A 38 4.49 3.68 -0.22
CA ALA A 38 5.91 3.47 -0.45
C ALA A 38 6.16 2.58 -1.68
N GLY A 39 5.47 1.44 -1.78
CA GLY A 39 5.62 0.55 -2.94
C GLY A 39 5.10 1.18 -4.24
N ILE A 40 3.95 1.87 -4.17
CA ILE A 40 3.37 2.58 -5.32
C ILE A 40 4.29 3.70 -5.78
N LYS A 41 4.90 4.44 -4.85
CA LYS A 41 5.87 5.49 -5.19
C LYS A 41 7.06 4.89 -5.92
N ASP A 42 7.68 3.85 -5.37
CA ASP A 42 8.79 3.10 -5.99
C ASP A 42 8.41 2.36 -7.30
N ARG A 43 7.13 2.40 -7.71
CA ARG A 43 6.58 1.69 -8.87
C ARG A 43 6.91 0.20 -8.87
N SER A 44 6.98 -0.41 -7.68
CA SER A 44 7.33 -1.80 -7.55
C SER A 44 6.47 -2.54 -6.52
N ARG A 45 6.19 -3.80 -6.83
CA ARG A 45 5.42 -4.72 -5.98
C ARG A 45 6.11 -6.08 -5.93
N VAL A 46 5.79 -6.87 -4.89
CA VAL A 46 6.17 -8.29 -4.90
C VAL A 46 5.35 -9.05 -5.96
N PRO A 47 5.84 -10.20 -6.44
CA PRO A 47 5.02 -11.12 -7.23
C PRO A 47 3.72 -11.50 -6.51
N GLU A 48 2.68 -11.87 -7.27
CA GLU A 48 1.37 -12.25 -6.70
C GLU A 48 1.47 -13.50 -5.81
N ASP A 49 2.38 -14.42 -6.14
CA ASP A 49 2.67 -15.62 -5.33
C ASP A 49 3.30 -15.27 -3.96
N ASP A 50 3.85 -14.07 -3.82
CA ASP A 50 4.44 -13.54 -2.59
C ASP A 50 3.48 -12.60 -1.84
N GLU A 51 2.20 -12.53 -2.23
CA GLU A 51 1.17 -11.79 -1.48
C GLU A 51 1.15 -12.29 -0.01
N PRO A 52 1.13 -11.39 0.99
CA PRO A 52 1.01 -11.81 2.38
C PRO A 52 -0.21 -12.72 2.61
N GLY A 53 -0.06 -13.72 3.47
CA GLY A 53 -1.15 -14.65 3.78
C GLY A 53 -2.10 -14.13 4.86
N GLU A 54 -1.63 -13.24 5.72
CA GLU A 54 -2.39 -12.77 6.88
C GLU A 54 -3.33 -11.62 6.51
N GLU A 55 -4.63 -11.89 6.62
CA GLU A 55 -5.69 -10.91 6.49
C GLU A 55 -5.76 -10.02 7.75
N PHE A 56 -6.12 -8.75 7.60
CA PHE A 56 -6.41 -7.89 8.75
C PHE A 56 -7.73 -7.14 8.66
N VAL A 57 -8.25 -6.89 7.46
CA VAL A 57 -9.57 -6.27 7.27
C VAL A 57 -10.15 -6.66 5.92
N THR A 58 -11.48 -6.73 5.83
CA THR A 58 -12.21 -7.03 4.59
C THR A 58 -12.58 -5.81 3.78
N ASP A 59 -12.55 -4.62 4.40
CA ASP A 59 -13.06 -3.37 3.85
C ASP A 59 -12.11 -2.21 4.13
N VAL A 60 -12.15 -1.19 3.26
CA VAL A 60 -11.49 0.10 3.53
C VAL A 60 -12.20 0.72 4.73
N ILE A 61 -11.44 1.14 5.74
CA ILE A 61 -12.03 1.76 6.93
C ILE A 61 -12.71 3.09 6.55
N GLN A 62 -13.81 3.42 7.23
CA GLN A 62 -14.62 4.61 6.93
C GLN A 62 -13.80 5.92 6.86
N ALA A 63 -12.72 6.01 7.63
CA ALA A 63 -11.84 7.18 7.65
C ALA A 63 -11.15 7.48 6.30
N TYR A 64 -11.06 6.49 5.40
CA TYR A 64 -10.43 6.61 4.09
C TYR A 64 -11.45 6.50 2.93
N ASP A 65 -12.76 6.55 3.21
CA ASP A 65 -13.77 6.37 2.18
C ASP A 65 -13.73 7.47 1.11
N ASP A 66 -13.40 8.70 1.52
CA ASP A 66 -13.26 9.85 0.65
C ASP A 66 -11.99 9.79 -0.20
N GLN A 67 -10.92 9.15 0.30
CA GLN A 67 -9.59 9.10 -0.34
C GLN A 67 -9.33 7.81 -1.12
N LYS A 68 -10.26 6.84 -1.10
CA LYS A 68 -10.02 5.52 -1.72
C LYS A 68 -9.81 5.61 -3.23
N TYR A 69 -10.48 6.55 -3.91
CA TYR A 69 -10.33 6.68 -5.36
C TYR A 69 -8.99 7.29 -5.75
N GLU A 70 -8.41 8.14 -4.91
CA GLU A 70 -7.06 8.67 -5.04
C GLU A 70 -6.05 7.53 -4.92
N ILE A 71 -6.21 6.66 -3.90
CA ILE A 71 -5.38 5.46 -3.74
C ILE A 71 -5.49 4.57 -4.98
N TYR A 72 -6.70 4.28 -5.45
CA TYR A 72 -6.92 3.39 -6.58
C TYR A 72 -6.42 3.99 -7.90
N SER A 73 -6.60 5.30 -8.09
CA SER A 73 -6.06 5.98 -9.27
C SER A 73 -4.54 5.89 -9.29
N THR A 74 -3.86 6.09 -8.15
CA THR A 74 -2.40 6.00 -8.05
C THR A 74 -1.92 4.56 -8.30
N LEU A 75 -2.66 3.56 -7.79
CA LEU A 75 -2.42 2.15 -8.07
C LEU A 75 -2.53 1.83 -9.58
N ILE A 76 -3.57 2.35 -10.25
CA ILE A 76 -3.77 2.18 -11.69
C ILE A 76 -2.61 2.80 -12.47
N VAL A 77 -2.21 4.03 -12.13
CA VAL A 77 -1.05 4.69 -12.75
C VAL A 77 0.22 3.83 -12.56
N ALA A 78 0.44 3.29 -11.37
CA ALA A 78 1.59 2.43 -11.10
C ALA A 78 1.58 1.15 -11.94
N GLU A 79 0.44 0.49 -12.11
CA GLU A 79 0.36 -0.70 -12.98
C GLU A 79 0.50 -0.36 -14.48
N ILE A 80 -0.05 0.77 -14.94
CA ILE A 80 0.15 1.26 -16.33
C ILE A 80 1.64 1.43 -16.62
N GLU A 81 2.34 2.14 -15.74
CA GLU A 81 3.77 2.40 -15.89
C GLU A 81 4.60 1.11 -15.76
N ARG A 82 4.28 0.24 -14.79
CA ARG A 82 4.96 -1.04 -14.56
C ARG A 82 4.81 -2.01 -15.75
N GLU A 83 3.64 -2.05 -16.38
CA GLU A 83 3.39 -2.88 -17.57
C GLU A 83 3.86 -2.22 -18.87
N GLY A 84 4.31 -0.96 -18.82
CA GLY A 84 4.80 -0.22 -19.97
C GLY A 84 3.70 0.15 -20.96
N ILE A 85 2.46 0.28 -20.49
CA ILE A 85 1.29 0.65 -21.32
C ILE A 85 1.43 2.12 -21.74
N PRO A 86 1.47 2.43 -23.05
CA PRO A 86 1.55 3.82 -23.52
C PRO A 86 0.31 4.64 -23.17
N TRP A 87 0.50 5.92 -22.81
CA TRP A 87 -0.59 6.81 -22.39
C TRP A 87 -1.58 7.19 -23.51
N ASP A 88 -1.23 6.96 -24.77
CA ASP A 88 -2.09 7.14 -25.93
C ASP A 88 -2.93 5.88 -26.27
N GLU A 89 -2.59 4.72 -25.70
CA GLU A 89 -3.33 3.46 -25.86
C GLU A 89 -4.53 3.39 -24.91
N LYS A 90 -5.57 4.18 -25.22
CA LYS A 90 -6.78 4.33 -24.39
C LYS A 90 -7.47 3.01 -24.05
N GLN A 91 -7.44 2.03 -24.96
CA GLN A 91 -8.10 0.74 -24.74
C GLN A 91 -7.35 -0.07 -23.66
N GLU A 92 -6.03 -0.13 -23.73
CA GLU A 92 -5.22 -0.87 -22.75
C GLU A 92 -5.31 -0.23 -21.35
N ILE A 93 -5.33 1.11 -21.29
CA ILE A 93 -5.58 1.85 -20.05
C ILE A 93 -6.95 1.50 -19.47
N GLN A 94 -8.00 1.49 -20.30
CA GLN A 94 -9.35 1.13 -19.87
C GLN A 94 -9.39 -0.31 -19.36
N ASP A 95 -8.74 -1.23 -20.06
CA ASP A 95 -8.68 -2.64 -19.66
C ASP A 95 -7.96 -2.80 -18.30
N MET A 96 -6.89 -2.05 -18.06
CA MET A 96 -6.22 -1.99 -16.75
C MET A 96 -7.14 -1.46 -15.65
N MET A 97 -7.86 -0.37 -15.90
CA MET A 97 -8.83 0.18 -14.95
C MET A 97 -9.92 -0.86 -14.59
N LEU A 98 -10.47 -1.57 -15.58
CA LEU A 98 -11.48 -2.59 -15.36
C LEU A 98 -10.93 -3.86 -14.70
N LYS A 99 -9.63 -4.13 -14.86
CA LYS A 99 -8.95 -5.23 -14.16
C LYS A 99 -8.81 -4.92 -12.68
N ILE A 100 -8.56 -3.67 -12.30
CA ILE A 100 -8.34 -3.23 -10.91
C ILE A 100 -9.66 -2.91 -10.18
N LEU A 101 -10.62 -2.28 -10.87
CA LEU A 101 -11.85 -1.77 -10.27
C LEU A 101 -13.02 -2.72 -10.48
N ASP A 102 -13.84 -2.88 -9.44
CA ASP A 102 -15.11 -3.60 -9.52
C ASP A 102 -16.21 -2.78 -8.84
N SER A 103 -17.11 -2.21 -9.64
CA SER A 103 -18.23 -1.43 -9.11
C SER A 103 -19.22 -2.25 -8.28
N SER A 104 -19.18 -3.58 -8.32
CA SER A 104 -20.05 -4.43 -7.52
C SER A 104 -19.47 -4.82 -6.16
N SER A 105 -18.16 -4.61 -5.95
CA SER A 105 -17.51 -4.93 -4.67
C SER A 105 -17.66 -3.81 -3.64
N HIS A 106 -17.60 -4.18 -2.35
CA HIS A 106 -17.72 -3.22 -1.23
C HIS A 106 -16.55 -2.23 -1.21
N THR A 107 -15.33 -2.72 -1.50
CA THR A 107 -14.12 -1.89 -1.58
C THR A 107 -14.03 -1.08 -2.87
N ARG A 108 -14.84 -1.42 -3.90
CA ARG A 108 -14.70 -0.95 -5.30
C ARG A 108 -13.46 -1.46 -6.04
N LEU A 109 -12.68 -2.34 -5.40
CA LEU A 109 -11.60 -3.08 -6.05
C LEU A 109 -12.11 -4.46 -6.48
N SER A 110 -11.59 -4.94 -7.61
CA SER A 110 -11.69 -6.35 -7.95
C SER A 110 -10.81 -7.19 -7.01
N ASP A 111 -10.93 -8.51 -7.10
CA ASP A 111 -10.01 -9.41 -6.39
C ASP A 111 -8.55 -9.17 -6.82
N TYR A 112 -8.32 -8.96 -8.12
CA TYR A 112 -7.01 -8.60 -8.65
C TYR A 112 -6.50 -7.27 -8.10
N GLY A 113 -7.34 -6.23 -8.10
CA GLY A 113 -6.98 -4.91 -7.57
C GLY A 113 -6.58 -4.98 -6.10
N THR A 114 -7.30 -5.79 -5.31
CA THR A 114 -6.99 -6.03 -3.90
C THR A 114 -5.64 -6.74 -3.73
N THR A 115 -5.39 -7.81 -4.50
CA THR A 115 -4.12 -8.55 -4.47
C THR A 115 -2.94 -7.67 -4.88
N VAL A 116 -3.07 -6.89 -5.94
CA VAL A 116 -2.00 -5.99 -6.40
C VAL A 116 -1.69 -4.93 -5.34
N LEU A 117 -2.71 -4.32 -4.71
CA LEU A 117 -2.48 -3.37 -3.63
C LEU A 117 -1.76 -4.01 -2.42
N ASN A 118 -2.14 -5.25 -2.06
CA ASN A 118 -1.43 -6.01 -1.02
C ASN A 118 0.04 -6.26 -1.39
N CYS A 119 0.32 -6.57 -2.66
CA CYS A 119 1.69 -6.76 -3.15
C CYS A 119 2.52 -5.48 -3.12
N TYR A 120 1.92 -4.33 -3.43
CA TYR A 120 2.57 -3.02 -3.27
C TYR A 120 2.83 -2.71 -1.79
N ALA A 121 1.87 -2.97 -0.91
CA ALA A 121 2.04 -2.79 0.53
C ALA A 121 3.18 -3.64 1.08
N GLU A 122 3.26 -4.91 0.71
CA GLU A 122 4.36 -5.79 1.13
C GLU A 122 5.72 -5.30 0.61
N LYS A 123 5.80 -4.91 -0.66
CA LYS A 123 7.04 -4.37 -1.22
C LYS A 123 7.46 -3.07 -0.54
N GLY A 124 6.54 -2.14 -0.35
CA GLY A 124 6.83 -0.87 0.32
C GLY A 124 7.25 -1.06 1.77
N PHE A 125 6.64 -2.00 2.51
CA PHE A 125 7.13 -2.37 3.84
C PHE A 125 8.59 -2.88 3.79
N ARG A 126 8.93 -3.75 2.84
CA ARG A 126 10.32 -4.24 2.70
C ARG A 126 11.30 -3.11 2.44
N LEU A 127 10.91 -2.10 1.66
CA LEU A 127 11.71 -0.90 1.41
C LEU A 127 11.86 -0.06 2.68
N ILE A 128 10.76 0.25 3.35
CA ILE A 128 10.75 1.00 4.63
C ILE A 128 11.66 0.33 5.64
N ARG A 129 11.54 -0.99 5.83
CA ARG A 129 12.38 -1.74 6.79
C ARG A 129 13.85 -1.79 6.37
N SER A 130 14.15 -1.70 5.08
CA SER A 130 15.54 -1.67 4.62
C SER A 130 16.20 -0.33 4.94
N ASP A 131 15.45 0.77 4.86
CA ASP A 131 15.95 2.12 5.09
C ASP A 131 15.88 2.50 6.58
N ILE A 132 14.69 2.42 7.16
CA ILE A 132 14.38 2.64 8.58
C ILE A 132 14.50 1.31 9.32
N THR A 133 15.74 0.81 9.44
CA THR A 133 15.98 -0.58 9.90
C THR A 133 15.47 -0.85 11.32
N ALA A 134 15.73 0.05 12.26
CA ALA A 134 15.25 -0.08 13.63
C ALA A 134 13.96 0.73 13.77
N PRO A 135 12.85 0.13 14.27
CA PRO A 135 11.61 0.88 14.48
C PRO A 135 11.85 2.04 15.46
N PRO A 136 11.69 3.31 15.06
CA PRO A 136 11.89 4.45 15.95
C PRO A 136 10.59 4.77 16.75
N GLU A 137 10.53 5.90 17.45
CA GLU A 137 9.26 6.44 17.93
C GLU A 137 8.43 7.00 16.76
N LEU A 138 7.13 7.29 16.96
CA LEU A 138 6.21 7.60 15.87
C LEU A 138 6.57 8.89 15.12
N ASP A 139 6.93 9.95 15.85
CA ASP A 139 7.31 11.25 15.27
C ASP A 139 8.59 11.11 14.41
N GLU A 140 9.61 10.46 14.96
CA GLU A 140 10.84 10.16 14.23
C GLU A 140 10.56 9.25 13.01
N PHE A 141 9.67 8.26 13.15
CA PHE A 141 9.26 7.43 12.02
C PHE A 141 8.66 8.27 10.90
N LEU A 142 7.75 9.21 11.20
CA LEU A 142 7.08 10.02 10.18
C LEU A 142 8.06 10.96 9.45
N GLU A 143 9.03 11.53 10.17
CA GLU A 143 10.10 12.34 9.58
C GLU A 143 11.00 11.51 8.66
N GLN A 144 11.45 10.35 9.14
CA GLN A 144 12.29 9.44 8.34
C GLN A 144 11.52 8.87 7.15
N TYR A 145 10.24 8.54 7.33
CA TYR A 145 9.37 8.03 6.26
C TYR A 145 9.21 9.06 5.14
N GLN A 146 9.00 10.34 5.48
CA GLN A 146 8.93 11.40 4.47
C GLN A 146 10.26 11.57 3.72
N SER A 147 11.39 11.55 4.43
CA SER A 147 12.73 11.58 3.80
C SER A 147 12.98 10.38 2.90
N PHE A 148 12.59 9.18 3.36
CA PHE A 148 12.64 7.94 2.60
C PHE A 148 11.81 8.04 1.32
N LEU A 149 10.58 8.53 1.39
CA LEU A 149 9.74 8.72 0.21
C LEU A 149 10.37 9.68 -0.80
N GLU A 150 11.03 10.76 -0.37
CA GLU A 150 11.72 11.69 -1.28
C GLU A 150 12.90 11.05 -2.03
N GLY A 151 13.48 9.98 -1.47
CA GLY A 151 14.53 9.20 -2.10
C GLY A 151 14.05 8.11 -3.06
N LEU A 152 12.74 7.85 -3.13
CA LEU A 152 12.15 6.92 -4.09
C LEU A 152 11.90 7.60 -5.45
N ASP A 153 12.16 6.84 -6.52
CA ASP A 153 12.01 7.26 -7.92
C ASP A 153 10.54 7.49 -8.34
#